data_AF-A0A8J9X2T2-F1
#
_entry.id   AF-A0A8J9X2T2-F1
#
_cell.length_a   1.000
_cell.length_b   1.000
_cell.length_c   1.000
_cell.angle_alpha   90.00
_cell.angle_beta   90.00
_cell.angle_gamma   90.00
#
_symmetry.space_group_name_H-M   'P 1'
#
loop_
_entity.id
_entity.type
_entity.pdbx_description
1 polymer ?
#
loop_
_entity_poly.entity_id
_entity_poly.type
_entity_poly.pdbx_seq_one_letter_code
_entity_poly.pdbx_strand_id
1 'polypeptide(L)'
;MIRAVFSCSVLFFASLPGLDAQNPTAAPSTLPIGSPTSLPSIGTVTDAPVVFAETDIPSQESENETDETPSAAPSDPLDIDIPACFTNLTILDDVLLQLPLFEFKKLTLCPNTIFDIGKTSDGICCIEGQFPLLPVSNTLIQCGEDGRSENNCIFSGGEVHVLSSPQFAGPTALNITIKGMTFRNPLLSNAVLASRGDITFDDCIFE
;
A
#
# COMPACT_ATOMS: atom_id res chain seq x y z
N MET A 1 1.96 -19.35 11.53
CA MET A 1 2.26 -17.95 11.94
C MET A 1 3.59 -17.53 11.32
N ILE A 2 3.56 -16.97 10.10
CA ILE A 2 4.73 -16.42 9.44
C ILE A 2 4.83 -14.96 9.91
N ARG A 3 5.77 -14.68 10.82
CA ARG A 3 6.13 -13.30 11.19
C ARG A 3 7.17 -12.80 10.19
N ALA A 4 6.75 -12.00 9.23
CA ALA A 4 7.66 -11.30 8.33
C ALA A 4 8.25 -10.07 9.05
N VAL A 5 9.26 -10.27 9.90
CA VAL A 5 10.06 -9.17 10.45
C VAL A 5 11.16 -8.86 9.44
N PHE A 6 10.89 -7.96 8.49
CA PHE A 6 11.91 -7.51 7.55
C PHE A 6 12.71 -6.35 8.15
N SER A 7 13.83 -6.71 8.78
CA SER A 7 14.96 -5.79 8.92
C SER A 7 15.54 -5.54 7.53
N CYS A 8 15.73 -4.26 7.20
CA CYS A 8 16.16 -3.73 5.91
C CYS A 8 17.26 -4.59 5.25
N SER A 9 16.88 -5.41 4.28
CA SER A 9 17.76 -5.99 3.26
C SER A 9 16.90 -6.41 2.08
N VAL A 10 17.11 -5.74 0.96
CA VAL A 10 16.50 -6.06 -0.33
C VAL A 10 16.89 -7.49 -0.71
N LEU A 11 15.97 -8.43 -0.59
CA LEU A 11 16.14 -9.79 -1.13
C LEU A 11 15.45 -9.85 -2.49
N PHE A 12 16.22 -9.64 -3.55
CA PHE A 12 15.87 -10.11 -4.88
C PHE A 12 15.93 -11.64 -4.89
N PHE A 13 14.79 -12.32 -4.94
CA PHE A 13 14.77 -13.72 -5.33
C PHE A 13 14.81 -13.79 -6.86
N ALA A 14 16.02 -13.86 -7.42
CA ALA A 14 16.21 -14.34 -8.78
C ALA A 14 16.20 -15.87 -8.75
N SER A 15 15.18 -16.47 -9.34
CA SER A 15 15.12 -17.90 -9.61
C SER A 15 16.24 -18.31 -10.57
N LEU A 16 17.16 -19.14 -10.11
CA LEU A 16 18.14 -19.85 -10.95
C LEU A 16 17.44 -20.99 -11.70
N PRO A 17 17.57 -21.11 -13.04
CA PRO A 17 17.24 -22.35 -13.72
C PRO A 17 18.36 -23.39 -13.51
N GLY A 18 17.95 -24.59 -13.13
CA GLY A 18 18.81 -25.74 -12.89
C GLY A 18 19.54 -26.21 -14.15
N LEU A 19 20.80 -26.60 -13.94
CA LEU A 19 21.65 -27.31 -14.90
C LEU A 19 21.13 -28.74 -15.10
N ASP A 20 21.01 -29.17 -16.35
CA ASP A 20 21.18 -30.57 -16.73
C ASP A 20 22.01 -30.69 -18.01
N ALA A 21 22.66 -31.85 -18.14
CA ALA A 21 23.95 -32.07 -18.75
C ALA A 21 24.03 -32.15 -20.30
N GLN A 22 25.15 -31.62 -20.81
CA GLN A 22 26.06 -32.14 -21.86
C GLN A 22 25.51 -32.70 -23.19
N ASN A 23 25.86 -32.02 -24.30
CA ASN A 23 26.51 -32.63 -25.47
C ASN A 23 27.29 -31.55 -26.27
N PRO A 24 28.54 -31.77 -26.75
CA PRO A 24 29.35 -30.73 -27.38
C PRO A 24 29.29 -30.83 -28.91
N THR A 25 29.26 -29.70 -29.62
CA THR A 25 29.90 -29.53 -30.95
C THR A 25 29.78 -28.07 -31.41
N ALA A 26 30.87 -27.59 -32.00
CA ALA A 26 31.07 -26.38 -32.81
C ALA A 26 31.70 -25.16 -32.10
N ALA A 27 32.77 -24.71 -32.75
CA ALA A 27 33.82 -23.82 -32.29
C ALA A 27 33.55 -22.36 -32.75
N PRO A 28 34.50 -21.41 -32.59
CA PRO A 28 34.23 -20.10 -32.00
C PRO A 28 33.99 -19.00 -33.03
N SER A 29 33.33 -17.92 -32.62
CA SER A 29 33.41 -16.63 -33.31
C SER A 29 33.52 -15.51 -32.28
N THR A 30 34.75 -14.99 -32.21
CA THR A 30 35.17 -13.82 -31.45
C THR A 30 34.69 -12.54 -32.13
N LEU A 31 34.01 -11.66 -31.40
CA LEU A 31 33.93 -10.23 -31.72
C LEU A 31 34.10 -9.39 -30.45
N PRO A 32 34.63 -8.16 -30.57
CA PRO A 32 35.45 -7.54 -29.54
C PRO A 32 34.66 -6.77 -28.49
N ILE A 33 35.25 -6.74 -27.31
CA ILE A 33 34.91 -5.94 -26.14
C ILE A 33 35.18 -4.47 -26.46
N GLY A 34 34.12 -3.67 -26.54
CA GLY A 34 34.19 -2.22 -26.45
C GLY A 34 33.92 -1.77 -25.02
N SER A 35 34.83 -0.98 -24.45
CA SER A 35 34.66 -0.19 -23.22
C SER A 35 35.17 1.22 -23.53
N PRO A 36 35.03 2.20 -22.62
CA PRO A 36 33.82 2.72 -21.99
C PRO A 36 33.61 4.20 -22.41
N THR A 37 32.37 4.67 -22.53
CA THR A 37 32.12 6.10 -22.80
C THR A 37 31.69 6.82 -21.52
N SER A 38 32.66 7.56 -20.99
CA SER A 38 32.64 8.71 -20.07
C SER A 38 31.31 9.26 -19.53
N LEU A 39 31.28 9.41 -18.20
CA LEU A 39 30.50 10.38 -17.42
C LEU A 39 30.71 11.83 -17.93
N PRO A 40 29.67 12.67 -17.96
CA PRO A 40 29.83 14.10 -17.78
C PRO A 40 29.84 14.48 -16.29
N SER A 41 30.79 15.34 -15.97
CA SER A 41 31.10 15.86 -14.64
C SER A 41 30.15 16.98 -14.22
N ILE A 42 30.07 17.09 -12.90
CA ILE A 42 29.43 18.07 -12.03
C ILE A 42 29.56 19.52 -12.55
N GLY A 43 28.42 20.18 -12.73
CA GLY A 43 28.31 21.62 -12.83
C GLY A 43 27.99 22.22 -11.46
N THR A 44 29.00 22.82 -10.84
CA THR A 44 28.88 23.72 -9.69
C THR A 44 28.09 24.96 -10.09
N VAL A 45 26.88 25.15 -9.54
CA VAL A 45 26.19 26.43 -9.58
C VAL A 45 26.47 27.16 -8.28
N THR A 46 27.14 28.28 -8.46
CA THR A 46 27.59 29.30 -7.53
C THR A 46 26.47 29.87 -6.67
N ASP A 47 26.82 30.05 -5.40
CA ASP A 47 26.21 30.96 -4.42
C ASP A 47 25.79 32.29 -5.05
N ALA A 48 24.51 32.63 -4.88
CA ALA A 48 24.05 34.00 -4.88
C ALA A 48 23.29 34.23 -3.56
N PRO A 49 23.65 35.23 -2.75
CA PRO A 49 22.96 35.52 -1.50
C PRO A 49 21.56 36.05 -1.80
N VAL A 50 20.55 35.32 -1.34
CA VAL A 50 19.16 35.78 -1.33
C VAL A 50 19.05 36.88 -0.27
N VAL A 51 18.80 38.09 -0.73
CA VAL A 51 18.51 39.27 0.09
C VAL A 51 17.14 39.07 0.74
N PHE A 52 17.13 38.93 2.07
CA PHE A 52 15.90 38.99 2.86
C PHE A 52 15.49 40.46 2.99
N ALA A 53 14.40 40.84 2.33
CA ALA A 53 13.72 42.10 2.61
C ALA A 53 12.90 41.92 3.90
N GLU A 54 13.31 42.60 4.97
CA GLU A 54 12.48 42.82 6.16
C GLU A 54 11.22 43.59 5.74
N THR A 55 10.07 42.92 5.83
CA THR A 55 8.78 43.59 5.72
C THR A 55 8.27 43.82 7.13
N ASP A 56 8.05 45.09 7.43
CA ASP A 56 7.61 45.63 8.70
C ASP A 56 6.35 44.92 9.25
N ILE A 57 6.42 44.59 10.54
CA ILE A 57 5.31 44.09 11.37
C ILE A 57 4.55 45.30 11.93
N PRO A 58 3.25 45.49 11.64
CA PRO A 58 2.43 46.38 12.43
C PRO A 58 1.86 45.61 13.63
N SER A 59 2.24 46.06 14.82
CA SER A 59 1.56 45.77 16.08
C SER A 59 0.11 46.29 16.04
N GLN A 60 -0.85 45.43 16.37
CA GLN A 60 -2.22 45.84 16.69
C GLN A 60 -2.60 45.21 18.04
N GLU A 61 -2.90 46.10 18.99
CA GLU A 61 -3.63 45.88 20.24
C GLU A 61 -4.93 45.12 19.97
N SER A 62 -5.21 44.03 20.70
CA SER A 62 -6.03 44.02 21.91
C SER A 62 -7.44 44.58 21.71
N GLU A 63 -8.37 43.72 21.30
CA GLU A 63 -9.76 43.81 21.73
C GLU A 63 -10.21 42.48 22.33
N ASN A 64 -10.51 42.58 23.62
CA ASN A 64 -11.13 41.60 24.49
C ASN A 64 -12.61 41.50 24.11
N GLU A 65 -13.01 40.40 23.47
CA GLU A 65 -14.42 40.12 23.20
C GLU A 65 -14.87 38.80 23.86
N THR A 66 -16.04 38.93 24.44
CA THR A 66 -16.66 38.15 25.50
C THR A 66 -16.96 36.70 25.10
N ASP A 67 -16.71 35.83 26.08
CA ASP A 67 -17.34 34.54 26.31
C ASP A 67 -18.82 34.51 25.88
N GLU A 68 -19.09 33.91 24.73
CA GLU A 68 -20.31 33.15 24.52
C GLU A 68 -19.90 31.78 24.00
N THR A 69 -19.77 30.83 24.92
CA THR A 69 -19.74 29.40 24.64
C THR A 69 -21.02 29.02 23.87
N PRO A 70 -20.98 28.66 22.58
CA PRO A 70 -22.05 27.88 22.00
C PRO A 70 -21.82 26.47 22.54
N SER A 71 -22.59 26.09 23.55
CA SER A 71 -22.77 24.69 23.93
C SER A 71 -23.47 23.99 22.77
N ALA A 72 -22.73 23.75 21.69
CA ALA A 72 -23.11 22.81 20.66
C ALA A 72 -23.20 21.46 21.36
N ALA A 73 -24.42 20.95 21.46
CA ALA A 73 -24.68 19.57 21.86
C ALA A 73 -23.73 18.65 21.06
N PRO A 74 -23.26 17.53 21.65
CA PRO A 74 -22.48 16.55 20.92
C PRO A 74 -23.26 16.20 19.66
N SER A 75 -22.65 16.43 18.50
CA SER A 75 -23.17 15.97 17.23
C SER A 75 -23.46 14.49 17.39
N ASP A 76 -24.66 14.06 17.00
CA ASP A 76 -25.03 12.64 16.97
C ASP A 76 -23.87 11.82 16.42
N PRO A 77 -23.55 10.65 17.02
CA PRO A 77 -22.54 9.77 16.44
C PRO A 77 -22.94 9.51 14.99
N LEU A 78 -22.02 9.76 14.07
CA LEU A 78 -22.21 9.51 12.65
C LEU A 78 -22.74 8.08 12.48
N ASP A 79 -24.02 7.96 12.10
CA ASP A 79 -24.66 6.69 11.83
C ASP A 79 -24.19 6.22 10.46
N ILE A 80 -22.96 5.69 10.43
CA ILE A 80 -22.35 5.12 9.23
C ILE A 80 -22.95 3.72 9.08
N ASP A 81 -23.74 3.52 8.01
CA ASP A 81 -24.23 2.20 7.65
C ASP A 81 -23.07 1.34 7.11
N ILE A 82 -22.51 0.50 7.99
CA ILE A 82 -21.42 -0.42 7.64
C ILE A 82 -22.04 -1.73 7.16
N PRO A 83 -21.79 -2.15 5.89
CA PRO A 83 -22.26 -3.43 5.40
C PRO A 83 -21.75 -4.59 6.26
N ALA A 84 -22.58 -5.62 6.43
CA ALA A 84 -22.17 -6.84 7.14
C ALA A 84 -20.93 -7.50 6.49
N CYS A 85 -20.81 -7.41 5.17
CA CYS A 85 -19.58 -7.77 4.46
C CYS A 85 -19.42 -6.96 3.16
N PHE A 86 -18.19 -6.87 2.67
CA PHE A 86 -17.81 -6.14 1.46
C PHE A 86 -17.59 -7.08 0.28
N THR A 87 -18.23 -6.78 -0.86
CA THR A 87 -17.96 -7.41 -2.17
C THR A 87 -17.14 -6.50 -3.10
N ASN A 88 -16.87 -5.27 -2.66
CA ASN A 88 -16.18 -4.25 -3.44
C ASN A 88 -15.17 -3.51 -2.54
N LEU A 89 -13.92 -3.43 -2.99
CA LEU A 89 -12.82 -2.83 -2.23
C LEU A 89 -12.90 -1.30 -2.19
N THR A 90 -13.46 -0.67 -3.22
CA THR A 90 -13.71 0.79 -3.20
C THR A 90 -14.69 1.17 -2.10
N ILE A 91 -15.77 0.41 -1.93
CA ILE A 91 -16.73 0.65 -0.84
C ILE A 91 -16.07 0.41 0.53
N LEU A 92 -15.21 -0.62 0.63
CA LEU A 92 -14.45 -0.88 1.84
C LEU A 92 -13.53 0.30 2.20
N ASP A 93 -12.81 0.84 1.21
CA ASP A 93 -11.92 1.99 1.39
C ASP A 93 -12.70 3.25 1.77
N ASP A 94 -13.84 3.50 1.11
CA ASP A 94 -14.72 4.64 1.43
C ASP A 94 -15.23 4.58 2.88
N VAL A 95 -15.58 3.39 3.37
CA VAL A 95 -15.96 3.19 4.78
C VAL A 95 -14.76 3.39 5.70
N LEU A 96 -13.59 2.86 5.36
CA LEU A 96 -12.37 3.04 6.15
C LEU A 96 -12.03 4.52 6.38
N LEU A 97 -12.20 5.36 5.36
CA LEU A 97 -11.95 6.80 5.42
C LEU A 97 -12.89 7.56 6.36
N GLN A 98 -14.07 7.01 6.65
CA GLN A 98 -15.06 7.63 7.54
C GLN A 98 -14.93 7.17 9.00
N LEU A 99 -14.23 6.06 9.26
CA LEU A 99 -14.13 5.49 10.59
C LEU A 99 -13.00 6.14 11.44
N PRO A 100 -13.15 6.25 12.78
CA PRO A 100 -12.15 6.90 13.66
C PRO A 100 -10.74 6.29 13.61
N LEU A 101 -9.71 7.05 13.24
CA LEU A 101 -8.36 6.53 12.91
C LEU A 101 -7.65 5.74 14.02
N PHE A 102 -7.98 5.99 15.29
CA PHE A 102 -7.28 5.40 16.44
C PHE A 102 -7.99 4.19 17.04
N GLU A 103 -9.13 3.80 16.48
CA GLU A 103 -9.91 2.66 16.96
C GLU A 103 -9.66 1.42 16.13
N PHE A 104 -9.72 0.26 16.80
CA PHE A 104 -9.64 -1.02 16.13
C PHE A 104 -10.91 -1.30 15.32
N LYS A 105 -10.75 -1.69 14.05
CA LYS A 105 -11.84 -1.96 13.12
C LYS A 105 -11.76 -3.39 12.62
N LYS A 106 -12.88 -4.09 12.62
CA LYS A 106 -13.05 -5.39 11.96
C LYS A 106 -13.85 -5.18 10.68
N LEU A 107 -13.30 -5.58 9.54
CA LEU A 107 -13.94 -5.52 8.23
C LEU A 107 -14.01 -6.93 7.64
N THR A 108 -15.20 -7.33 7.21
CA THR A 108 -15.45 -8.67 6.67
C THR A 108 -15.62 -8.59 5.15
N LEU A 109 -14.81 -9.32 4.38
CA LEU A 109 -15.08 -9.57 2.96
C LEU A 109 -16.11 -10.70 2.83
N CYS A 110 -17.04 -10.56 1.89
CA CYS A 110 -18.07 -11.57 1.70
C CYS A 110 -17.47 -12.90 1.19
N PRO A 111 -17.83 -14.06 1.76
CA PRO A 111 -17.40 -15.37 1.27
C PRO A 111 -17.75 -15.60 -0.19
N ASN A 112 -16.97 -16.43 -0.89
CA ASN A 112 -17.12 -16.79 -2.30
C ASN A 112 -17.10 -15.60 -3.26
N THR A 113 -16.35 -14.55 -2.90
CA THR A 113 -16.22 -13.34 -3.72
C THR A 113 -14.87 -13.33 -4.43
N ILE A 114 -14.89 -13.01 -5.72
CA ILE A 114 -13.68 -12.73 -6.49
C ILE A 114 -13.52 -11.22 -6.60
N PHE A 115 -12.39 -10.72 -6.14
CA PHE A 115 -11.94 -9.35 -6.28
C PHE A 115 -10.96 -9.27 -7.45
N ASP A 116 -11.48 -8.94 -8.63
CA ASP A 116 -10.64 -8.71 -9.81
C ASP A 116 -9.90 -7.38 -9.64
N ILE A 117 -8.58 -7.46 -9.48
CA ILE A 117 -7.73 -6.30 -9.24
C ILE A 117 -7.35 -5.66 -10.57
N GLY A 118 -7.41 -4.33 -10.60
CA GLY A 118 -7.11 -3.54 -11.79
C GLY A 118 -5.61 -3.37 -12.03
N LYS A 119 -5.31 -2.73 -13.16
CA LYS A 119 -3.94 -2.44 -13.60
C LYS A 119 -3.74 -0.95 -13.76
N THR A 120 -2.49 -0.53 -13.81
CA THR A 120 -2.14 0.85 -14.12
C THR A 120 -1.95 0.98 -15.63
N SER A 121 -2.57 1.98 -16.25
CA SER A 121 -2.32 2.35 -17.65
C SER A 121 -2.15 3.85 -17.75
N ASP A 122 -1.09 4.28 -18.45
CA ASP A 122 -0.80 5.71 -18.68
C ASP A 122 -0.77 6.55 -17.39
N GLY A 123 -0.32 5.95 -16.28
CA GLY A 123 -0.25 6.60 -14.97
C GLY A 123 -1.60 6.69 -14.24
N ILE A 124 -2.66 6.12 -14.79
CA ILE A 124 -4.00 6.06 -14.19
C ILE A 124 -4.20 4.65 -13.63
N CYS A 125 -4.41 4.56 -12.32
CA CYS A 125 -4.92 3.35 -11.68
C CYS A 125 -6.38 3.56 -11.26
N CYS A 126 -7.24 2.54 -11.23
CA CYS A 126 -7.01 1.19 -11.74
C CYS A 126 -8.02 0.91 -12.84
N ILE A 127 -7.51 0.53 -14.02
CA ILE A 127 -8.34 0.16 -15.16
C ILE A 127 -8.66 -1.34 -15.10
N GLU A 128 -9.82 -1.73 -15.65
CA GLU A 128 -10.26 -3.13 -15.78
C GLU A 128 -10.31 -3.92 -14.46
N GLY A 129 -10.54 -3.26 -13.32
CA GLY A 129 -10.66 -3.93 -12.04
C GLY A 129 -10.70 -2.96 -10.87
N GLN A 130 -10.58 -3.50 -9.66
CA GLN A 130 -10.66 -2.76 -8.40
C GLN A 130 -9.28 -2.27 -7.94
N PHE A 131 -9.28 -1.30 -7.04
CA PHE A 131 -8.07 -0.85 -6.35
C PHE A 131 -7.49 -2.00 -5.50
N PRO A 132 -6.15 -2.09 -5.33
CA PRO A 132 -5.55 -3.00 -4.37
C PRO A 132 -6.13 -2.80 -2.96
N LEU A 133 -6.10 -3.84 -2.14
CA LEU A 133 -6.45 -3.72 -0.73
C LEU A 133 -5.46 -2.79 -0.02
N LEU A 134 -5.99 -1.77 0.66
CA LEU A 134 -5.23 -0.80 1.44
C LEU A 134 -5.34 -1.06 2.94
N PRO A 135 -4.44 -1.88 3.52
CA PRO A 135 -4.46 -2.09 4.95
C PRO A 135 -4.02 -0.82 5.70
N VAL A 136 -4.94 -0.21 6.44
CA VAL A 136 -4.67 0.90 7.35
C VAL A 136 -4.48 0.41 8.79
N SER A 137 -3.81 1.19 9.62
CA SER A 137 -3.50 0.79 11.01
C SER A 137 -4.76 0.48 11.83
N ASN A 138 -4.61 -0.42 12.81
CA ASN A 138 -5.67 -0.91 13.70
C ASN A 138 -6.82 -1.59 12.96
N THR A 139 -6.51 -2.41 11.95
CA THR A 139 -7.53 -3.14 11.19
C THR A 139 -7.34 -4.65 11.24
N LEU A 140 -8.46 -5.36 11.32
CA LEU A 140 -8.59 -6.75 10.95
C LEU A 140 -9.47 -6.82 9.70
N ILE A 141 -8.90 -7.28 8.59
CA ILE A 141 -9.63 -7.51 7.34
C ILE A 141 -9.67 -9.01 7.11
N GLN A 142 -10.86 -9.60 7.11
CA GLN A 142 -11.02 -11.06 7.10
C GLN A 142 -12.03 -11.55 6.06
N CYS A 143 -11.79 -12.71 5.46
CA CYS A 143 -12.76 -13.37 4.60
C CYS A 143 -13.80 -14.14 5.42
N GLY A 144 -15.07 -13.75 5.34
CA GLY A 144 -16.13 -14.32 6.16
C GLY A 144 -15.96 -14.04 7.66
N GLU A 145 -16.88 -14.55 8.48
CA GLU A 145 -16.94 -14.22 9.92
C GLU A 145 -15.83 -14.89 10.76
N ASP A 146 -15.34 -16.05 10.34
CA ASP A 146 -14.25 -16.77 11.02
C ASP A 146 -12.86 -16.49 10.42
N GLY A 147 -12.81 -15.80 9.28
CA GLY A 147 -11.57 -15.43 8.59
C GLY A 147 -10.82 -16.61 8.00
N ARG A 148 -11.52 -17.68 7.59
CA ARG A 148 -10.90 -18.88 7.04
C ARG A 148 -10.67 -18.81 5.53
N SER A 149 -9.57 -19.37 5.05
CA SER A 149 -9.28 -19.47 3.61
C SER A 149 -10.34 -20.25 2.84
N GLU A 150 -11.02 -21.20 3.49
CA GLU A 150 -12.13 -21.95 2.89
C GLU A 150 -13.36 -21.09 2.58
N ASN A 151 -13.46 -19.87 3.12
CA ASN A 151 -14.51 -18.92 2.74
C ASN A 151 -14.30 -18.33 1.35
N ASN A 152 -13.16 -18.59 0.70
CA ASN A 152 -12.98 -18.40 -0.73
C ASN A 152 -13.12 -16.93 -1.20
N CYS A 153 -12.49 -15.99 -0.48
CA CYS A 153 -12.29 -14.62 -0.96
C CYS A 153 -11.00 -14.58 -1.78
N ILE A 154 -11.14 -14.38 -3.09
CA ILE A 154 -10.03 -14.51 -4.03
C ILE A 154 -9.69 -13.15 -4.64
N PHE A 155 -8.44 -12.73 -4.49
CA PHE A 155 -7.86 -11.59 -5.21
C PHE A 155 -7.19 -12.12 -6.47
N SER A 156 -7.63 -11.64 -7.63
CA SER A 156 -7.28 -12.24 -8.92
C SER A 156 -6.82 -11.18 -9.92
N GLY A 157 -5.76 -11.49 -10.66
CA GLY A 157 -5.25 -10.61 -11.72
C GLY A 157 -4.60 -9.33 -11.18
N GLY A 158 -4.70 -8.24 -11.93
CA GLY A 158 -4.17 -6.93 -11.54
C GLY A 158 -2.65 -6.88 -11.38
N GLU A 159 -2.14 -5.72 -10.95
CA GLU A 159 -0.71 -5.55 -10.70
C GLU A 159 -0.29 -5.99 -9.30
N VAL A 160 -0.98 -5.45 -8.29
CA VAL A 160 -0.68 -5.66 -6.87
C VAL A 160 -1.97 -5.90 -6.11
N HIS A 161 -2.09 -6.98 -5.33
CA HIS A 161 -3.33 -7.24 -4.56
C HIS A 161 -3.40 -6.49 -3.24
N VAL A 162 -2.29 -6.38 -2.52
CA VAL A 162 -2.21 -5.64 -1.24
C VAL A 162 -1.14 -4.55 -1.34
N LEU A 163 -1.51 -3.29 -1.09
CA LEU A 163 -0.61 -2.15 -1.17
C LEU A 163 -0.59 -1.39 0.15
N SER A 164 0.50 -1.52 0.90
CA SER A 164 0.79 -0.66 2.05
C SER A 164 1.89 0.33 1.66
N SER A 165 1.53 1.59 1.47
CA SER A 165 2.44 2.66 1.03
C SER A 165 2.19 3.92 1.85
N PRO A 166 3.24 4.72 2.16
CA PRO A 166 3.07 6.00 2.84
C PRO A 166 2.06 6.95 2.19
N GLN A 167 1.90 6.86 0.87
CA GLN A 167 0.98 7.72 0.11
C GLN A 167 -0.49 7.29 0.24
N PHE A 168 -0.76 6.01 0.51
CA PHE A 168 -2.11 5.44 0.47
C PHE A 168 -2.59 4.94 1.84
N ALA A 169 -1.72 4.23 2.57
CA ALA A 169 -2.03 3.58 3.85
C ALA A 169 -1.40 4.29 5.06
N GLY A 170 -0.69 5.40 4.83
CA GLY A 170 0.04 6.14 5.85
C GLY A 170 1.47 5.61 6.09
N PRO A 171 2.32 6.40 6.77
CA PRO A 171 3.76 6.12 6.87
C PRO A 171 4.10 4.91 7.75
N THR A 172 3.18 4.52 8.63
CA THR A 172 3.33 3.39 9.56
C THR A 172 2.09 2.52 9.54
N ALA A 173 2.28 1.22 9.39
CA ALA A 173 1.30 0.16 9.47
C ALA A 173 1.44 -0.56 10.83
N LEU A 174 0.51 -0.30 11.74
CA LEU A 174 0.50 -0.88 13.08
C LEU A 174 -0.77 -1.68 13.30
N ASN A 175 -0.64 -2.84 13.95
CA ASN A 175 -1.77 -3.66 14.37
C ASN A 175 -2.73 -3.99 13.21
N ILE A 176 -2.17 -4.52 12.13
CA ILE A 176 -2.90 -4.91 10.93
C ILE A 176 -2.88 -6.43 10.80
N THR A 177 -4.05 -7.04 10.65
CA THR A 177 -4.19 -8.46 10.32
C THR A 177 -5.07 -8.64 9.10
N ILE A 178 -4.57 -9.40 8.13
CA ILE A 178 -5.26 -9.81 6.91
C ILE A 178 -5.48 -11.32 7.00
N LYS A 179 -6.72 -11.78 6.86
CA LYS A 179 -7.08 -13.17 7.20
C LYS A 179 -7.95 -13.88 6.15
N GLY A 180 -7.61 -15.12 5.83
CA GLY A 180 -8.49 -16.01 5.04
C GLY A 180 -8.57 -15.69 3.55
N MET A 181 -7.59 -14.99 3.00
CA MET A 181 -7.60 -14.55 1.59
C MET A 181 -6.75 -15.45 0.71
N THR A 182 -7.18 -15.64 -0.54
CA THR A 182 -6.36 -16.25 -1.59
C THR A 182 -5.93 -15.19 -2.58
N PHE A 183 -4.63 -15.08 -2.82
CA PHE A 183 -4.02 -14.15 -3.77
C PHE A 183 -3.47 -14.94 -4.96
N ARG A 184 -3.98 -14.72 -6.18
CA ARG A 184 -3.61 -15.51 -7.35
C ARG A 184 -3.33 -14.67 -8.59
N ASN A 185 -2.29 -15.07 -9.34
CA ASN A 185 -1.93 -14.53 -10.65
C ASN A 185 -1.78 -12.98 -10.67
N PRO A 186 -1.05 -12.35 -9.74
CA PRO A 186 -0.71 -10.94 -9.87
C PRO A 186 0.26 -10.75 -11.06
N LEU A 187 0.19 -9.62 -11.74
CA LEU A 187 1.17 -9.26 -12.76
C LEU A 187 2.53 -8.88 -12.16
N LEU A 188 2.55 -8.28 -10.96
CA LEU A 188 3.78 -7.83 -10.30
C LEU A 188 4.00 -8.51 -8.94
N SER A 189 3.06 -8.39 -8.00
CA SER A 189 3.22 -8.98 -6.66
C SER A 189 1.88 -9.18 -5.96
N ASN A 190 1.77 -10.22 -5.12
CA ASN A 190 0.60 -10.37 -4.25
C ASN A 190 0.55 -9.25 -3.18
N ALA A 191 1.70 -8.81 -2.67
CA ALA A 191 1.75 -7.73 -1.67
C ALA A 191 2.98 -6.83 -1.87
N VAL A 192 2.77 -5.52 -1.76
CA VAL A 192 3.83 -4.50 -1.70
C VAL A 192 3.68 -3.75 -0.38
N LEU A 193 4.63 -3.97 0.53
CA LEU A 193 4.61 -3.43 1.89
C LEU A 193 5.76 -2.43 2.07
N ALA A 194 5.50 -1.18 1.72
CA ALA A 194 6.47 -0.08 1.77
C ALA A 194 6.35 0.80 3.04
N SER A 195 5.21 0.76 3.74
CA SER A 195 5.07 1.44 5.04
C SER A 195 5.85 0.72 6.15
N ARG A 196 6.32 1.46 7.16
CA ARG A 196 7.03 0.87 8.30
C ARG A 196 6.07 0.14 9.24
N GLY A 197 6.55 -0.87 9.97
CA GLY A 197 5.75 -1.57 10.98
C GLY A 197 5.46 -3.01 10.58
N ASP A 198 4.32 -3.54 11.04
CA ASP A 198 4.02 -4.97 10.97
C ASP A 198 2.60 -5.20 10.42
N ILE A 199 2.52 -6.04 9.39
CA ILE A 199 1.27 -6.55 8.82
C ILE A 199 1.30 -8.07 8.95
N THR A 200 0.27 -8.64 9.55
CA THR A 200 0.14 -10.09 9.72
C THR A 200 -0.79 -10.66 8.67
N PHE A 201 -0.33 -11.67 7.94
CA PHE A 201 -1.16 -12.51 7.09
C PHE A 201 -1.41 -13.83 7.82
N ASP A 202 -2.67 -14.17 8.07
CA ASP A 202 -3.08 -15.37 8.79
C ASP A 202 -4.08 -16.18 7.96
N ASP A 203 -3.83 -17.48 7.81
CA ASP A 203 -4.59 -18.36 6.93
C ASP A 203 -4.78 -17.78 5.51
N CYS A 204 -3.72 -17.21 4.94
CA CYS A 204 -3.70 -16.68 3.57
C CYS A 204 -2.97 -17.66 2.63
N ILE A 205 -3.45 -17.73 1.38
CA ILE A 205 -2.86 -18.52 0.30
C ILE A 205 -2.28 -17.55 -0.73
N PHE A 206 -1.03 -17.79 -1.15
CA PHE A 206 -0.33 -17.00 -2.16
C PHE A 206 0.09 -17.93 -3.32
N GLU A 207 -0.47 -17.68 -4.50
CA GLU A 207 -0.26 -18.44 -5.74
C GLU A 207 0.46 -17.61 -6.81
#